data_AF-A0A1I6CRG9-F1
#
_entry.id   AF-A0A1I6CRG9-F1
#
_cell.length_a   1.000
_cell.length_b   1.000
_cell.length_c   1.000
_cell.angle_alpha   90.00
_cell.angle_beta   90.00
_cell.angle_gamma   90.00
#
_symmetry.space_group_name_H-M   'P 1'
#
loop_
_entity.id
_entity.type
_entity.pdbx_description
1 polymer ?
#
loop_
_entity_poly.entity_id
_entity_poly.type
_entity_poly.pdbx_seq_one_letter_code
_entity_poly.pdbx_strand_id
1 'polypeptide(L)'
;MKMSVVTRSAIIVFVMLLFFFSVGGYMVHQFNNFGSGAARYSRQVLQDLDRAGIEPVLRQNLEQQLGDYNSQIARVKTNIYIMIGVAMVLAVIAVSGAAAMITGRMRKIGEVSGDISAGDLTKRIDMDTDDALGKTARGLNELVRNLQEMVRCLKDDAQQLAEYSEQLSGVSEEVSAAITEVATHSDQLAVAVEKQANNSATAVEASKKARTAAEEGYAVVRGTVDDMKVIESTVQETMAVFQKLNANSRQVEQILETITGIADQTNLLALNAAIEAARAGEQGRGFAVVAEEVRKLAEQSSVAAGDITVIVRQVDEDTARASEAMQKVVRLVGEGVGKSGLAGDRLEDIVREIAITAQMIQDMSASIEQTRNSTVSMAAASQQTSAAIEEVTGSAQQLAKMAGEFKELTARYTV
;
A
#
# COMPACT_ATOMS: atom_id res chain seq x y z
N MET A 1 -25.66 -66.53 9.08
CA MET A 1 -24.65 -67.51 8.62
C MET A 1 -24.84 -67.72 7.12
N LYS A 2 -24.05 -67.03 6.27
CA LYS A 2 -24.15 -67.15 4.80
C LYS A 2 -23.52 -68.49 4.39
N MET A 3 -24.33 -69.46 3.95
CA MET A 3 -23.84 -70.71 3.36
C MET A 3 -22.82 -70.44 2.26
N SER A 4 -21.70 -71.17 2.26
CA SER A 4 -20.66 -71.02 1.25
C SER A 4 -21.18 -71.42 -0.14
N VAL A 5 -20.56 -70.89 -1.20
CA VAL A 5 -20.89 -71.25 -2.59
C VAL A 5 -20.80 -72.77 -2.78
N VAL A 6 -19.86 -73.43 -2.11
CA VAL A 6 -19.74 -74.89 -2.09
C VAL A 6 -20.98 -75.54 -1.50
N THR A 7 -21.54 -75.02 -0.40
CA THR A 7 -22.77 -75.56 0.21
C THR A 7 -24.00 -75.34 -0.68
N ARG A 8 -24.09 -74.21 -1.39
CA ARG A 8 -25.19 -73.97 -2.35
C ARG A 8 -25.08 -74.84 -3.60
N SER A 9 -23.88 -74.99 -4.15
CA SER A 9 -23.62 -75.91 -5.26
C SER A 9 -23.91 -77.35 -4.84
N ALA A 10 -23.54 -77.75 -3.63
CA ALA A 10 -23.87 -79.06 -3.07
C ALA A 10 -25.39 -79.26 -2.93
N ILE A 11 -26.15 -78.24 -2.52
CA ILE A 11 -27.62 -78.32 -2.46
C ILE A 11 -28.26 -78.37 -3.85
N ILE A 12 -27.76 -77.61 -4.83
CA ILE A 12 -28.27 -77.67 -6.21
C ILE A 12 -28.00 -79.06 -6.81
N VAL A 13 -26.78 -79.59 -6.60
CA VAL A 13 -26.44 -80.96 -6.97
C VAL A 13 -27.35 -81.95 -6.23
N PHE A 14 -27.62 -81.76 -4.94
CA PHE A 14 -28.49 -82.63 -4.15
C PHE A 14 -29.96 -82.59 -4.61
N VAL A 15 -30.50 -81.42 -4.91
CA VAL A 15 -31.88 -81.25 -5.42
C VAL A 15 -32.01 -81.82 -6.84
N MET A 16 -31.00 -81.63 -7.70
CA MET A 16 -30.97 -82.29 -9.00
C MET A 16 -30.88 -83.81 -8.86
N LEU A 17 -30.02 -84.31 -7.96
CA LEU A 17 -29.92 -85.74 -7.67
C LEU A 17 -31.27 -86.30 -7.19
N LEU A 18 -31.99 -85.60 -6.30
CA LEU A 18 -33.34 -86.00 -5.86
C LEU A 18 -34.35 -86.03 -7.00
N PHE A 19 -34.33 -85.05 -7.91
CA PHE A 19 -35.22 -85.01 -9.07
C PHE A 19 -34.91 -86.16 -10.05
N PHE A 20 -33.63 -86.40 -10.34
CA PHE A 20 -33.21 -87.53 -11.16
C PHE A 20 -33.50 -88.88 -10.48
N PHE A 21 -33.41 -88.98 -9.16
CA PHE A 21 -33.79 -90.18 -8.42
C PHE A 21 -35.30 -90.41 -8.44
N SER A 22 -36.11 -89.34 -8.38
CA SER A 22 -37.57 -89.42 -8.47
C SER A 22 -38.04 -89.82 -9.88
N VAL A 23 -37.54 -89.15 -10.92
CA VAL A 23 -37.90 -89.45 -12.32
C VAL A 23 -37.32 -90.80 -12.76
N GLY A 24 -36.07 -91.09 -12.40
CA GLY A 24 -35.42 -92.37 -12.65
C GLY A 24 -36.11 -93.52 -11.91
N GLY A 25 -36.46 -93.31 -10.63
CA GLY A 25 -37.24 -94.25 -9.83
C GLY A 25 -38.64 -94.51 -10.41
N TYR A 26 -39.32 -93.48 -10.90
CA TYR A 26 -40.63 -93.62 -11.56
C TYR A 26 -40.54 -94.42 -12.87
N MET A 27 -39.56 -94.12 -13.72
CA MET A 27 -39.30 -94.86 -14.97
C MET A 27 -38.97 -96.33 -14.70
N VAL A 28 -38.12 -96.58 -13.69
CA VAL A 28 -37.75 -97.93 -13.25
C VAL A 28 -38.96 -98.69 -12.71
N HIS A 29 -39.80 -98.04 -11.90
CA HIS A 29 -41.02 -98.63 -11.37
C HIS A 29 -42.00 -99.02 -12.49
N GLN A 30 -42.21 -98.15 -13.48
CA GLN A 30 -43.02 -98.46 -14.66
C GLN A 30 -42.44 -99.63 -15.48
N PHE A 31 -41.13 -99.66 -15.68
CA PHE A 31 -40.45 -100.76 -16.39
C PHE A 31 -40.50 -102.10 -15.62
N ASN A 32 -40.48 -102.04 -14.29
CA ASN A 32 -40.64 -103.22 -13.45
C ASN A 32 -42.07 -103.76 -13.47
N ASN A 33 -43.07 -102.87 -13.47
CA ASN A 33 -44.48 -103.24 -13.66
C ASN A 33 -44.75 -103.84 -15.04
N PHE A 34 -44.10 -103.33 -16.08
CA PHE A 34 -44.18 -103.92 -17.43
C PHE A 34 -43.57 -105.34 -17.45
N GLY A 35 -42.39 -105.51 -16.85
CA GLY A 35 -41.74 -106.82 -16.72
C GLY A 35 -42.54 -107.85 -15.90
N SER A 36 -43.19 -107.41 -14.81
CA SER A 36 -44.04 -108.30 -14.00
C SER A 36 -45.38 -108.63 -14.68
N GLY A 37 -45.91 -107.72 -15.52
CA GLY A 37 -47.03 -107.98 -16.42
C GLY A 37 -46.70 -109.04 -17.47
N ALA A 38 -45.56 -108.89 -18.16
CA ALA A 38 -45.08 -109.86 -19.14
C ALA A 38 -44.83 -111.26 -18.53
N ALA A 39 -44.28 -111.33 -17.32
CA ALA A 39 -44.05 -112.59 -16.61
C ALA A 39 -45.35 -113.29 -16.15
N ARG A 40 -46.41 -112.52 -15.85
CA ARG A 40 -47.76 -113.08 -15.56
C ARG A 40 -48.43 -113.60 -16.82
N TYR A 41 -48.35 -112.85 -17.92
CA TYR A 41 -48.88 -113.27 -19.22
C TYR A 41 -48.18 -114.54 -19.73
N SER A 42 -46.85 -114.60 -19.62
CA SER A 42 -46.04 -115.79 -19.91
C SER A 42 -46.48 -117.02 -19.10
N ARG A 43 -46.73 -116.86 -17.79
CA ARG A 43 -47.25 -117.94 -16.93
C ARG A 43 -48.67 -118.36 -17.30
N GLN A 44 -49.51 -117.42 -17.69
CA GLN A 44 -50.90 -117.69 -18.09
C GLN A 44 -50.96 -118.45 -19.43
N VAL A 45 -50.14 -118.08 -20.41
CA VAL A 45 -49.98 -118.83 -21.66
C VAL A 45 -49.49 -120.26 -21.40
N LEU A 46 -48.53 -120.45 -20.49
CA LEU A 46 -48.06 -121.78 -20.08
C LEU A 46 -49.16 -122.62 -19.38
N GLN A 47 -50.01 -121.99 -18.54
CA GLN A 47 -51.15 -122.67 -17.91
C GLN A 47 -52.29 -123.01 -18.88
N ASP A 48 -52.58 -122.13 -19.84
CA ASP A 48 -53.59 -122.37 -20.87
C ASP A 48 -53.15 -123.50 -21.83
N LEU A 49 -51.84 -123.66 -22.05
CA LEU A 49 -51.25 -124.77 -22.81
C LEU A 49 -51.33 -126.12 -22.09
N ASP A 50 -51.13 -126.14 -20.76
CA ASP A 50 -51.30 -127.35 -19.93
C ASP A 50 -52.75 -127.90 -19.99
N ARG A 51 -53.74 -127.01 -20.18
CA ARG A 51 -55.15 -127.39 -20.36
C ARG A 51 -55.49 -127.90 -21.78
N ALA A 52 -54.67 -127.60 -22.77
CA ALA A 52 -54.95 -127.88 -24.19
C ALA A 52 -54.34 -129.20 -24.72
N GLY A 53 -53.58 -129.95 -23.91
CA GLY A 53 -53.09 -131.29 -24.28
C GLY A 53 -52.09 -131.31 -25.45
N ILE A 54 -51.22 -130.31 -25.55
CA ILE A 54 -50.31 -130.11 -26.68
C ILE A 54 -49.00 -130.90 -26.53
N GLU A 55 -48.45 -131.39 -27.66
CA GLU A 55 -47.19 -132.15 -27.75
C GLU A 55 -46.01 -131.50 -26.98
N PRO A 56 -45.15 -132.30 -26.31
CA PRO A 56 -44.04 -131.81 -25.48
C PRO A 56 -43.01 -130.96 -26.23
N VAL A 57 -42.92 -131.10 -27.56
CA VAL A 57 -42.00 -130.32 -28.41
C VAL A 57 -42.42 -128.84 -28.50
N LEU A 58 -43.73 -128.55 -28.53
CA LEU A 58 -44.20 -127.16 -28.61
C LEU A 58 -44.00 -126.42 -27.28
N ARG A 59 -44.12 -127.14 -26.16
CA ARG A 59 -43.82 -126.63 -24.80
C ARG A 59 -42.37 -126.22 -24.66
N GLN A 60 -41.44 -127.08 -25.08
CA GLN A 60 -40.01 -126.79 -24.99
C GLN A 60 -39.62 -125.55 -25.83
N ASN A 61 -40.17 -125.41 -27.03
CA ASN A 61 -39.93 -124.23 -27.88
C ASN A 61 -40.46 -122.93 -27.26
N LEU A 62 -41.64 -122.97 -26.62
CA LEU A 62 -42.20 -121.78 -25.96
C LEU A 62 -41.47 -121.43 -24.66
N GLU A 63 -41.10 -122.42 -23.84
CA GLU A 63 -40.28 -122.18 -22.64
C GLU A 63 -38.91 -121.57 -23.02
N GLN A 64 -38.32 -122.04 -24.11
CA GLN A 64 -37.07 -121.49 -24.66
C GLN A 64 -37.27 -120.05 -25.18
N GLN A 65 -38.34 -119.77 -25.94
CA GLN A 65 -38.64 -118.40 -26.40
C GLN A 65 -38.94 -117.43 -25.25
N LEU A 66 -39.66 -117.87 -24.22
CA LEU A 66 -39.95 -117.06 -23.03
C LEU A 66 -38.71 -116.79 -22.18
N GLY A 67 -37.80 -117.78 -22.09
CA GLY A 67 -36.48 -117.62 -21.47
C GLY A 67 -35.61 -116.58 -22.19
N ASP A 68 -35.56 -116.66 -23.52
CA ASP A 68 -34.83 -115.70 -24.35
C ASP A 68 -35.41 -114.28 -24.23
N TYR A 69 -36.74 -114.13 -24.24
CA TYR A 69 -37.40 -112.83 -24.01
C TYR A 69 -37.09 -112.24 -22.64
N ASN A 70 -37.13 -113.05 -21.57
CA ASN A 70 -36.79 -112.58 -20.23
C ASN A 70 -35.31 -112.17 -20.12
N SER A 71 -34.41 -112.89 -20.80
CA SER A 71 -32.99 -112.53 -20.86
C SER A 71 -32.74 -111.22 -21.63
N GLN A 72 -33.50 -110.96 -22.70
CA GLN A 72 -33.46 -109.71 -23.46
C GLN A 72 -33.99 -108.53 -22.62
N ILE A 73 -35.11 -108.71 -21.91
CA ILE A 73 -35.65 -107.71 -20.99
C ILE A 73 -34.65 -107.39 -19.87
N ALA A 74 -33.98 -108.39 -19.31
CA ALA A 74 -32.95 -108.19 -18.29
C ALA A 74 -31.74 -107.40 -18.83
N ARG A 75 -31.26 -107.70 -20.04
CA ARG A 75 -30.17 -106.92 -20.69
C ARG A 75 -30.59 -105.48 -20.97
N VAL A 76 -31.82 -105.25 -21.44
CA VAL A 76 -32.35 -103.88 -21.66
C VAL A 76 -32.43 -103.10 -20.36
N LYS A 77 -32.91 -103.71 -19.27
CA LYS A 77 -32.95 -103.08 -17.94
C LYS A 77 -31.55 -102.70 -17.45
N THR A 78 -30.57 -103.60 -17.55
CA THR A 78 -29.18 -103.32 -17.18
C THR A 78 -28.59 -102.18 -17.98
N ASN A 79 -28.83 -102.13 -19.29
CA ASN A 79 -28.36 -101.04 -20.15
C ASN A 79 -29.00 -99.68 -19.78
N ILE A 80 -30.30 -99.67 -19.43
CA ILE A 80 -30.99 -98.45 -18.97
C ILE A 80 -30.39 -97.95 -17.64
N TYR A 81 -30.14 -98.84 -16.66
CA TYR A 81 -29.52 -98.44 -15.40
C TYR A 81 -28.11 -97.89 -15.59
N ILE A 82 -27.30 -98.51 -16.45
CA ILE A 82 -25.95 -98.02 -16.79
C ILE A 82 -26.04 -96.63 -17.44
N MET A 83 -26.97 -96.43 -18.38
CA MET A 83 -27.14 -95.14 -19.06
C MET A 83 -27.54 -94.01 -18.10
N ILE A 84 -28.47 -94.29 -17.18
CA ILE A 84 -28.88 -93.35 -16.12
C ILE A 84 -27.71 -93.05 -15.18
N GLY A 85 -26.93 -94.06 -14.80
CA GLY A 85 -25.74 -93.91 -13.96
C GLY A 85 -24.66 -93.03 -14.61
N VAL A 86 -24.36 -93.28 -15.89
CA VAL A 86 -23.40 -92.47 -16.67
C VAL A 86 -23.90 -91.03 -16.83
N ALA A 87 -25.19 -90.83 -17.12
CA ALA A 87 -25.77 -89.50 -17.22
C ALA A 87 -25.68 -88.72 -15.90
N MET A 88 -25.90 -89.38 -14.75
CA MET A 88 -25.74 -88.76 -13.43
C MET A 88 -24.28 -88.39 -13.14
N VAL A 89 -23.32 -89.28 -13.45
CA VAL A 89 -21.89 -88.99 -13.25
C VAL A 89 -21.46 -87.81 -14.12
N LEU A 90 -21.87 -87.76 -15.39
CA LEU A 90 -21.59 -86.64 -16.29
C LEU A 90 -22.23 -85.34 -15.80
N ALA A 91 -23.45 -85.38 -15.27
CA ALA A 91 -24.10 -84.20 -14.69
C ALA A 91 -23.36 -83.68 -13.45
N VAL A 92 -22.92 -84.57 -12.56
CA VAL A 92 -22.14 -84.19 -11.38
C VAL A 92 -20.79 -83.58 -11.77
N ILE A 93 -20.09 -84.17 -12.76
CA ILE A 93 -18.82 -83.63 -13.27
C ILE A 93 -19.04 -82.24 -13.91
N ALA A 94 -20.06 -82.08 -14.74
CA ALA A 94 -20.38 -80.81 -15.39
C ALA A 94 -20.72 -79.70 -14.39
N VAL A 95 -21.56 -79.99 -13.39
CA VAL A 95 -21.92 -79.02 -12.34
C VAL A 95 -20.73 -78.70 -11.45
N SER A 96 -19.92 -79.70 -11.08
CA SER A 96 -18.72 -79.50 -10.25
C SER A 96 -17.66 -78.67 -10.99
N GLY A 97 -17.46 -78.91 -12.29
CA GLY A 97 -16.56 -78.14 -13.14
C GLY A 97 -17.01 -76.67 -13.30
N ALA A 98 -18.29 -76.44 -13.59
CA ALA A 98 -18.86 -75.10 -13.65
C ALA A 98 -18.77 -74.36 -12.30
N ALA A 99 -19.07 -75.06 -11.19
CA ALA A 99 -18.97 -74.51 -9.84
C ALA A 99 -17.52 -74.16 -9.46
N ALA A 100 -16.55 -75.02 -9.79
CA ALA A 100 -15.13 -74.75 -9.56
C ALA A 100 -14.64 -73.54 -10.38
N MET A 101 -15.07 -73.44 -11.65
CA MET A 101 -14.74 -72.32 -12.53
C MET A 101 -15.31 -70.99 -12.01
N ILE A 102 -16.58 -70.95 -11.60
CA ILE A 102 -17.23 -69.76 -11.03
C ILE A 102 -16.59 -69.38 -9.68
N THR A 103 -16.34 -70.37 -8.81
CA THR A 103 -15.75 -70.13 -7.48
C THR A 103 -14.32 -69.60 -7.58
N GLY A 104 -13.50 -70.15 -8.49
CA GLY A 104 -12.15 -69.66 -8.74
C GLY A 104 -12.13 -68.22 -9.26
N ARG A 105 -13.03 -67.90 -10.20
CA ARG A 105 -13.20 -66.53 -10.72
C ARG A 105 -13.68 -65.55 -9.64
N MET A 106 -14.65 -65.94 -8.82
CA MET A 106 -15.09 -65.13 -7.68
C MET A 106 -13.99 -64.93 -6.64
N ARG A 107 -13.13 -65.94 -6.42
CA ARG A 107 -11.98 -65.80 -5.51
C ARG A 107 -11.00 -64.74 -6.03
N LYS A 108 -10.69 -64.72 -7.34
CA LYS A 108 -9.83 -63.70 -7.95
C LYS A 108 -10.40 -62.28 -7.80
N ILE A 109 -11.72 -62.11 -7.99
CA ILE A 109 -12.39 -60.83 -7.73
C ILE A 109 -12.27 -60.45 -6.24
N GLY A 110 -12.47 -61.42 -5.33
CA GLY A 110 -12.33 -61.20 -3.88
C GLY A 110 -10.92 -60.85 -3.43
N GLU A 111 -9.90 -61.50 -3.99
CA GLU A 111 -8.47 -61.22 -3.73
C GLU A 111 -8.12 -59.80 -4.16
N VAL A 112 -8.40 -59.43 -5.42
CA VAL A 112 -8.12 -58.07 -5.92
C VAL A 112 -8.95 -57.01 -5.19
N SER A 113 -10.19 -57.30 -4.83
CA SER A 113 -11.01 -56.40 -4.00
C SER A 113 -10.42 -56.23 -2.60
N GLY A 114 -9.78 -57.26 -2.06
CA GLY A 114 -9.03 -57.20 -0.80
C GLY A 114 -7.81 -56.29 -0.90
N ASP A 115 -7.03 -56.43 -1.98
CA ASP A 115 -5.88 -55.57 -2.27
C ASP A 115 -6.29 -54.09 -2.43
N ILE A 116 -7.38 -53.83 -3.18
CA ILE A 116 -7.95 -52.47 -3.35
C ILE A 116 -8.37 -51.89 -2.00
N SER A 117 -9.02 -52.70 -1.14
CA SER A 117 -9.46 -52.27 0.20
C SER A 117 -8.28 -52.01 1.14
N ALA A 118 -7.15 -52.69 0.92
CA ALA A 118 -5.89 -52.43 1.62
C ALA A 118 -5.12 -51.22 1.07
N GLY A 119 -5.61 -50.60 -0.01
CA GLY A 119 -5.05 -49.39 -0.60
C GLY A 119 -4.17 -49.64 -1.83
N ASP A 120 -3.98 -50.87 -2.30
CA ASP A 120 -3.25 -51.15 -3.55
C ASP A 120 -4.18 -50.99 -4.76
N LEU A 121 -4.20 -49.78 -5.31
CA LEU A 121 -4.98 -49.44 -6.49
C LEU A 121 -4.28 -49.81 -7.80
N THR A 122 -3.09 -50.44 -7.76
CA THR A 122 -2.37 -50.89 -8.96
C THR A 122 -2.89 -52.24 -9.49
N LYS A 123 -3.60 -53.00 -8.65
CA LYS A 123 -4.15 -54.31 -9.01
C LYS A 123 -5.30 -54.21 -10.00
N ARG A 124 -5.42 -55.23 -10.85
CA ARG A 124 -6.47 -55.35 -11.87
C ARG A 124 -7.02 -56.75 -11.91
N ILE A 125 -8.32 -56.86 -12.18
CA ILE A 125 -8.95 -58.13 -12.46
C ILE A 125 -8.83 -58.40 -13.95
N ASP A 126 -7.89 -59.27 -14.31
CA ASP A 126 -7.79 -59.81 -15.66
C ASP A 126 -8.76 -61.00 -15.81
N MET A 127 -9.86 -60.78 -16.51
CA MET A 127 -10.90 -61.76 -16.80
C MET A 127 -11.47 -61.56 -18.21
N ASP A 128 -11.02 -62.40 -19.14
CA ASP A 128 -11.51 -62.41 -20.52
C ASP A 128 -12.74 -63.34 -20.65
N THR A 129 -13.90 -62.78 -20.33
CA THR A 129 -15.20 -63.46 -20.46
C THR A 129 -16.30 -62.41 -20.59
N ASP A 130 -17.36 -62.71 -21.33
CA ASP A 130 -18.51 -61.82 -21.53
C ASP A 130 -19.75 -62.14 -20.66
N ASP A 131 -19.54 -62.88 -19.57
CA ASP A 131 -20.56 -63.16 -18.57
C ASP A 131 -20.69 -62.03 -17.52
N ALA A 132 -21.58 -62.23 -16.54
CA ALA A 132 -21.81 -61.29 -15.46
C ALA A 132 -20.56 -61.01 -14.61
N LEU A 133 -19.65 -61.99 -14.45
CA LEU A 133 -18.41 -61.82 -13.70
C LEU A 133 -17.41 -60.98 -14.50
N GLY A 134 -17.33 -61.19 -15.81
CA GLY A 134 -16.52 -60.37 -16.72
C GLY A 134 -16.95 -58.89 -16.73
N LYS A 135 -18.26 -58.63 -16.79
CA LYS A 135 -18.81 -57.27 -16.68
C LYS A 135 -18.50 -56.63 -15.31
N THR A 136 -18.60 -57.41 -14.23
CA THR A 136 -18.27 -56.95 -12.87
C THR A 136 -16.78 -56.61 -12.74
N ALA A 137 -15.90 -57.45 -13.30
CA ALA A 137 -14.47 -57.20 -13.33
C ALA A 137 -14.13 -55.90 -14.09
N ARG A 138 -14.75 -55.67 -15.25
CA ARG A 138 -14.59 -54.42 -16.01
C ARG A 138 -15.06 -53.19 -15.23
N GLY A 139 -16.25 -53.24 -14.64
CA GLY A 139 -16.77 -52.14 -13.81
C GLY A 139 -15.92 -51.85 -12.57
N LEU A 140 -15.37 -52.89 -11.92
CA LEU A 140 -14.45 -52.70 -10.80
C LEU A 140 -13.12 -52.07 -11.25
N ASN A 141 -12.55 -52.53 -12.38
CA ASN A 141 -11.34 -51.93 -12.94
C ASN A 141 -11.53 -50.44 -13.30
N GLU A 142 -12.70 -50.07 -13.82
CA GLU A 142 -13.05 -48.67 -14.10
C GLU A 142 -13.16 -47.84 -12.82
N LEU A 143 -13.81 -48.38 -11.78
CA LEU A 143 -13.86 -47.75 -10.46
C LEU A 143 -12.45 -47.54 -9.88
N VAL A 144 -11.58 -48.55 -9.96
CA VAL A 144 -10.18 -48.44 -9.51
C VAL A 144 -9.42 -47.37 -10.29
N ARG A 145 -9.59 -47.30 -11.62
CA ARG A 145 -8.98 -46.24 -12.43
C ARG A 145 -9.42 -44.85 -11.95
N ASN A 146 -10.72 -44.65 -11.74
CA ASN A 146 -11.25 -43.36 -11.28
C ASN A 146 -10.73 -43.01 -9.86
N LEU A 147 -10.62 -44.00 -8.97
CA LEU A 147 -10.00 -43.81 -7.65
C LEU A 147 -8.52 -43.44 -7.78
N GLN A 148 -7.78 -44.07 -8.69
CA GLN A 148 -6.38 -43.74 -8.90
C GLN A 148 -6.20 -42.30 -9.41
N GLU A 149 -7.00 -41.89 -10.39
CA GLU A 149 -6.99 -40.51 -10.89
C GLU A 149 -7.31 -39.51 -9.77
N MET A 150 -8.32 -39.81 -8.95
CA MET A 150 -8.68 -38.98 -7.80
C MET A 150 -7.56 -38.89 -6.76
N VAL A 151 -6.89 -40.00 -6.42
CA VAL A 151 -5.77 -39.98 -5.46
C VAL A 151 -4.56 -39.23 -6.03
N ARG A 152 -4.28 -39.34 -7.34
CA ARG A 152 -3.22 -38.55 -8.00
C ARG A 152 -3.53 -37.06 -7.93
N CYS A 153 -4.74 -36.66 -8.32
CA CYS A 153 -5.19 -35.27 -8.22
C CYS A 153 -5.07 -34.74 -6.78
N LEU A 154 -5.52 -35.50 -5.79
CA LEU A 154 -5.39 -35.12 -4.38
C LEU A 154 -3.92 -35.00 -3.91
N LYS A 155 -3.01 -35.84 -4.41
CA LYS A 155 -1.57 -35.72 -4.11
C LYS A 155 -1.00 -34.43 -4.70
N ASP A 156 -1.33 -34.13 -5.96
CA ASP A 156 -0.86 -32.93 -6.65
C ASP A 156 -1.45 -31.66 -6.03
N ASP A 157 -2.73 -31.67 -5.66
CA ASP A 157 -3.40 -30.54 -4.98
C ASP A 157 -2.82 -30.32 -3.57
N ALA A 158 -2.54 -31.39 -2.83
CA ALA A 158 -1.91 -31.29 -1.51
C ALA A 158 -0.49 -30.71 -1.60
N GLN A 159 0.28 -31.10 -2.60
CA GLN A 159 1.62 -30.56 -2.83
C GLN A 159 1.56 -29.06 -3.18
N GLN A 160 0.67 -28.66 -4.11
CA GLN A 160 0.46 -27.25 -4.44
C GLN A 160 -0.02 -26.43 -3.24
N LEU A 161 -0.92 -26.99 -2.43
CA LEU A 161 -1.42 -26.31 -1.22
C LEU A 161 -0.30 -26.09 -0.20
N ALA A 162 0.60 -27.06 -0.03
CA ALA A 162 1.78 -26.90 0.81
C ALA A 162 2.70 -25.78 0.30
N GLU A 163 3.00 -25.75 -1.00
CA GLU A 163 3.82 -24.72 -1.62
C GLU A 163 3.19 -23.32 -1.48
N TYR A 164 1.89 -23.19 -1.73
CA TYR A 164 1.19 -21.92 -1.54
C TYR A 164 1.18 -21.47 -0.08
N SER A 165 1.03 -22.40 0.87
CA SER A 165 1.06 -22.06 2.30
C SER A 165 2.43 -21.56 2.75
N GLU A 166 3.52 -22.14 2.21
CA GLU A 166 4.89 -21.70 2.48
C GLU A 166 5.16 -20.32 1.87
N GLN A 167 4.76 -20.11 0.61
CA GLN A 167 4.85 -18.81 -0.06
C GLN A 167 4.07 -17.73 0.71
N LEU A 168 2.85 -18.05 1.14
CA LEU A 168 2.01 -17.13 1.90
C LEU A 168 2.66 -16.75 3.24
N SER A 169 3.28 -17.72 3.94
CA SER A 169 4.03 -17.45 5.17
C SER A 169 5.21 -16.51 4.92
N GLY A 170 5.99 -16.73 3.85
CA GLY A 170 7.10 -15.85 3.49
C GLY A 170 6.66 -14.41 3.16
N VAL A 171 5.56 -14.27 2.40
CA VAL A 171 4.97 -12.95 2.11
C VAL A 171 4.46 -12.29 3.39
N SER A 172 3.81 -13.04 4.29
CA SER A 172 3.37 -12.51 5.58
C SER A 172 4.52 -12.00 6.45
N GLU A 173 5.66 -12.70 6.49
CA GLU A 173 6.87 -12.24 7.18
C GLU A 173 7.42 -10.95 6.59
N GLU A 174 7.51 -10.85 5.26
CA GLU A 174 7.96 -9.64 4.56
C GLU A 174 7.05 -8.44 4.85
N VAL A 175 5.73 -8.65 4.78
CA VAL A 175 4.77 -7.58 5.10
C VAL A 175 4.83 -7.19 6.57
N SER A 176 5.03 -8.14 7.49
CA SER A 176 5.21 -7.85 8.93
C SER A 176 6.44 -6.97 9.20
N ALA A 177 7.56 -7.27 8.52
CA ALA A 177 8.76 -6.45 8.60
C ALA A 177 8.51 -5.03 8.05
N ALA A 178 7.84 -4.91 6.90
CA ALA A 178 7.48 -3.62 6.32
C ALA A 178 6.56 -2.79 7.23
N ILE A 179 5.58 -3.43 7.90
CA ILE A 179 4.70 -2.76 8.87
C ILE A 179 5.49 -2.22 10.07
N THR A 180 6.47 -2.98 10.55
CA THR A 180 7.35 -2.54 11.66
C THR A 180 8.16 -1.30 11.26
N GLU A 181 8.65 -1.26 10.02
CA GLU A 181 9.35 -0.10 9.46
C GLU A 181 8.41 1.11 9.33
N VAL A 182 7.19 0.91 8.81
CA VAL A 182 6.15 1.96 8.73
C VAL A 182 5.80 2.51 10.11
N ALA A 183 5.67 1.67 11.13
CA ALA A 183 5.43 2.11 12.50
C ALA A 183 6.59 2.96 13.03
N THR A 184 7.83 2.53 12.81
CA THR A 184 9.04 3.28 13.20
C THR A 184 9.10 4.64 12.51
N HIS A 185 8.80 4.70 11.21
CA HIS A 185 8.74 5.96 10.47
C HIS A 185 7.59 6.85 10.92
N SER A 186 6.46 6.28 11.33
CA SER A 186 5.34 7.04 11.90
C SER A 186 5.75 7.75 13.19
N ASP A 187 6.47 7.06 14.08
CA ASP A 187 6.98 7.65 15.32
C ASP A 187 8.00 8.77 15.04
N GLN A 188 8.94 8.54 14.12
CA GLN A 188 9.90 9.56 13.69
C GLN A 188 9.20 10.78 13.10
N LEU A 189 8.15 10.56 12.28
CA LEU A 189 7.35 11.62 11.69
C LEU A 189 6.59 12.40 12.76
N ALA A 190 6.07 11.75 13.80
CA ALA A 190 5.40 12.43 14.91
C ALA A 190 6.35 13.39 15.64
N VAL A 191 7.58 12.95 15.92
CA VAL A 191 8.62 13.81 16.53
C VAL A 191 8.99 14.97 15.60
N ALA A 192 9.10 14.72 14.29
CA ALA A 192 9.40 15.76 13.31
C ALA A 192 8.28 16.81 13.22
N VAL A 193 7.01 16.38 13.25
CA VAL A 193 5.83 17.25 13.26
C VAL A 193 5.82 18.13 14.51
N GLU A 194 6.12 17.58 15.70
CA GLU A 194 6.21 18.36 16.93
C GLU A 194 7.34 19.41 16.87
N LYS A 195 8.51 19.02 16.38
CA LYS A 195 9.62 19.95 16.15
C LYS A 195 9.24 21.06 15.16
N GLN A 196 8.52 20.71 14.10
CA GLN A 196 8.07 21.69 13.10
C GLN A 196 7.03 22.64 13.68
N ALA A 197 6.14 22.17 14.55
CA ALA A 197 5.19 23.02 15.28
C ALA A 197 5.92 24.04 16.16
N ASN A 198 6.91 23.60 16.93
CA ASN A 198 7.74 24.49 17.77
C ASN A 198 8.53 25.51 16.95
N ASN A 199 9.08 25.11 15.82
CA ASN A 199 9.75 26.02 14.89
C ASN A 199 8.77 27.05 14.31
N SER A 200 7.57 26.63 13.93
CA SER A 200 6.50 27.52 13.45
C SER A 200 6.16 28.58 14.49
N ALA A 201 5.93 28.18 15.75
CA ALA A 201 5.65 29.11 16.84
C ALA A 201 6.81 30.11 17.08
N THR A 202 8.05 29.64 16.99
CA THR A 202 9.24 30.50 17.08
C THR A 202 9.31 31.49 15.92
N ALA A 203 8.97 31.06 14.70
CA ALA A 203 8.93 31.92 13.52
C ALA A 203 7.84 33.00 13.61
N VAL A 204 6.68 32.71 14.21
CA VAL A 204 5.63 33.71 14.49
C VAL A 204 6.19 34.81 15.39
N GLU A 205 6.82 34.44 16.50
CA GLU A 205 7.38 35.42 17.45
C GLU A 205 8.52 36.23 16.82
N ALA A 206 9.40 35.59 16.03
CA ALA A 206 10.45 36.29 15.31
C ALA A 206 9.88 37.29 14.29
N SER A 207 8.85 36.89 13.53
CA SER A 207 8.18 37.77 12.56
C SER A 207 7.50 38.95 13.26
N LYS A 208 6.85 38.73 14.40
CA LYS A 208 6.25 39.80 15.20
C LYS A 208 7.29 40.81 15.68
N LYS A 209 8.43 40.34 16.22
CA LYS A 209 9.53 41.21 16.65
C LYS A 209 10.12 41.99 15.48
N ALA A 210 10.34 41.34 14.33
CA ALA A 210 10.84 41.99 13.12
C ALA A 210 9.88 43.09 12.64
N ARG A 211 8.56 42.83 12.67
CA ARG A 211 7.55 43.83 12.30
C ARG A 211 7.61 45.04 13.21
N THR A 212 7.61 44.84 14.53
CA THR A 212 7.69 45.94 15.49
C THR A 212 8.97 46.75 15.30
N ALA A 213 10.12 46.10 15.10
CA ALA A 213 11.38 46.81 14.85
C ALA A 213 11.34 47.63 13.55
N ALA A 214 10.72 47.12 12.49
CA ALA A 214 10.56 47.84 11.23
C ALA A 214 9.59 49.04 11.36
N GLU A 215 8.48 48.87 12.08
CA GLU A 215 7.50 49.93 12.39
C GLU A 215 8.13 51.05 13.24
N GLU A 216 8.88 50.69 14.28
CA GLU A 216 9.65 51.63 15.13
C GLU A 216 10.71 52.35 14.30
N GLY A 217 11.47 51.63 13.46
CA GLY A 217 12.45 52.21 12.55
C GLY A 217 11.82 53.21 11.57
N TYR A 218 10.64 52.87 11.02
CA TYR A 218 9.91 53.75 10.12
C TYR A 218 9.48 55.04 10.82
N ALA A 219 9.00 54.95 12.06
CA ALA A 219 8.64 56.11 12.86
C ALA A 219 9.85 57.03 13.14
N VAL A 220 11.02 56.45 13.44
CA VAL A 220 12.27 57.20 13.65
C VAL A 220 12.68 57.95 12.37
N VAL A 221 12.67 57.26 11.23
CA VAL A 221 13.03 57.86 9.93
C VAL A 221 12.08 59.00 9.57
N ARG A 222 10.78 58.83 9.80
CA ARG A 222 9.77 59.88 9.60
C ARG A 222 10.04 61.10 10.49
N GLY A 223 10.39 60.87 11.76
CA GLY A 223 10.83 61.94 12.67
C GLY A 223 12.04 62.70 12.13
N THR A 224 13.06 61.99 11.62
CA THR A 224 14.24 62.62 10.99
C THR A 224 13.88 63.47 9.77
N VAL A 225 12.92 63.03 8.93
CA VAL A 225 12.44 63.84 7.80
C VAL A 225 11.78 65.13 8.29
N ASP A 226 10.98 65.06 9.35
CA ASP A 226 10.33 66.26 9.91
C ASP A 226 11.33 67.20 10.57
N ASP A 227 12.33 66.68 11.29
CA ASP A 227 13.45 67.47 11.84
C ASP A 227 14.24 68.18 10.73
N MET A 228 14.48 67.51 9.60
CA MET A 228 15.15 68.12 8.45
C MET A 228 14.36 69.28 7.84
N LYS A 229 13.02 69.21 7.81
CA LYS A 229 12.18 70.35 7.39
C LYS A 229 12.28 71.52 8.35
N VAL A 230 12.38 71.27 9.66
CA VAL A 230 12.60 72.32 10.66
C VAL A 230 13.95 72.99 10.45
N ILE A 231 15.00 72.20 10.18
CA ILE A 231 16.34 72.72 9.85
C ILE A 231 16.28 73.57 8.57
N GLU A 232 15.60 73.10 7.52
CA GLU A 232 15.41 73.85 6.28
C GLU A 232 14.79 75.23 6.54
N SER A 233 13.69 75.28 7.30
CA SER A 233 13.02 76.53 7.68
C SER A 233 13.96 77.47 8.46
N THR A 234 14.71 76.93 9.43
CA THR A 234 15.64 77.71 10.26
C THR A 234 16.77 78.30 9.43
N VAL A 235 17.28 77.54 8.45
CA VAL A 235 18.32 78.01 7.53
C VAL A 235 17.79 79.11 6.62
N GLN A 236 16.56 78.99 6.11
CA GLN A 236 15.92 80.02 5.30
C GLN A 236 15.73 81.34 6.09
N GLU A 237 15.28 81.26 7.35
CA GLU A 237 15.19 82.43 8.23
C GLU A 237 16.56 83.08 8.46
N THR A 238 17.59 82.27 8.69
CA THR A 238 18.95 82.79 8.91
C THR A 238 19.52 83.44 7.64
N MET A 239 19.23 82.90 6.45
CA MET A 239 19.58 83.55 5.19
C MET A 239 18.93 84.93 5.03
N ALA A 240 17.68 85.09 5.47
CA ALA A 240 16.99 86.39 5.46
C ALA A 240 17.67 87.41 6.41
N VAL A 241 18.17 86.96 7.57
CA VAL A 241 18.97 87.80 8.48
C VAL A 241 20.26 88.27 7.82
N PHE A 242 20.99 87.39 7.13
CA PHE A 242 22.21 87.78 6.42
C PHE A 242 21.95 88.75 5.26
N GLN A 243 20.84 88.58 4.53
CA GLN A 243 20.44 89.55 3.50
C GLN A 243 20.18 90.94 4.10
N LYS A 244 19.50 90.98 5.25
CA LYS A 244 19.25 92.24 5.98
C LYS A 244 20.55 92.86 6.51
N LEU A 245 21.48 92.04 7.03
CA LEU A 245 22.78 92.51 7.50
C LEU A 245 23.61 93.09 6.34
N ASN A 246 23.64 92.42 5.18
CA ASN A 246 24.30 92.92 3.98
C ASN A 246 23.74 94.28 3.54
N ALA A 247 22.41 94.43 3.55
CA ALA A 247 21.76 95.71 3.25
C ALA A 247 22.13 96.82 4.25
N ASN A 248 22.16 96.51 5.55
CA ASN A 248 22.58 97.44 6.58
C ASN A 248 24.07 97.84 6.43
N SER A 249 24.97 96.89 6.13
CA SER A 249 26.39 97.17 5.92
C SER A 249 26.61 98.16 4.77
N ARG A 250 25.90 97.99 3.65
CA ARG A 250 25.94 98.95 2.53
C ARG A 250 25.43 100.34 2.92
N GLN A 251 24.39 100.40 3.75
CA GLN A 251 23.87 101.67 4.25
C GLN A 251 24.87 102.37 5.18
N VAL A 252 25.59 101.61 6.02
CA VAL A 252 26.67 102.15 6.86
C VAL A 252 27.84 102.64 6.01
N GLU A 253 28.23 101.90 4.96
CA GLU A 253 29.29 102.33 4.03
C GLU A 253 28.95 103.68 3.36
N GLN A 254 27.69 103.88 2.94
CA GLN A 254 27.21 105.16 2.40
C GLN A 254 27.24 106.31 3.43
N ILE A 255 26.93 106.02 4.69
CA ILE A 255 27.03 107.01 5.78
C ILE A 255 28.49 107.37 6.02
N LEU A 256 29.40 106.39 6.03
CA LEU A 256 30.83 106.62 6.21
C LEU A 256 31.41 107.47 5.07
N GLU A 257 31.01 107.23 3.83
CA GLU A 257 31.39 108.07 2.68
C GLU A 257 30.95 109.53 2.88
N THR A 258 29.74 109.74 3.42
CA THR A 258 29.24 111.07 3.75
C THR A 258 30.04 111.71 4.90
N ILE A 259 30.39 110.95 5.94
CA ILE A 259 31.19 111.45 7.08
C ILE A 259 32.59 111.83 6.62
N THR A 260 33.25 111.01 5.80
CA THR A 260 34.54 111.32 5.20
C THR A 260 34.46 112.60 4.37
N GLY A 261 33.40 112.75 3.55
CA GLY A 261 33.15 113.98 2.80
C GLY A 261 32.97 115.22 3.69
N ILE A 262 32.25 115.11 4.81
CA ILE A 262 32.09 116.19 5.79
C ILE A 262 33.41 116.50 6.48
N ALA A 263 34.18 115.48 6.86
CA ALA A 263 35.49 115.63 7.49
C ALA A 263 36.47 116.36 6.55
N ASP A 264 36.51 115.98 5.28
CA ASP A 264 37.35 116.63 4.27
C ASP A 264 36.93 118.09 4.01
N GLN A 265 35.62 118.37 3.95
CA GLN A 265 35.11 119.74 3.87
C GLN A 265 35.45 120.57 5.11
N THR A 266 35.33 119.98 6.30
CA THR A 266 35.65 120.64 7.58
C THR A 266 37.15 120.92 7.69
N ASN A 267 37.98 119.98 7.23
CA ASN A 267 39.44 120.15 7.15
C ASN A 267 39.82 121.31 6.22
N LEU A 268 39.19 121.42 5.05
CA LEU A 268 39.38 122.54 4.12
C LEU A 268 38.90 123.88 4.70
N LEU A 269 37.74 123.91 5.37
CA LEU A 269 37.22 125.10 6.05
C LEU A 269 38.16 125.56 7.18
N ALA A 270 38.62 124.62 8.00
CA ALA A 270 39.55 124.87 9.09
C ALA A 270 40.92 125.36 8.58
N LEU A 271 41.42 124.81 7.48
CA LEU A 271 42.63 125.29 6.81
C LEU A 271 42.46 126.74 6.32
N ASN A 272 41.35 127.06 5.66
CA ASN A 272 41.05 128.42 5.22
C ASN A 272 40.95 129.40 6.41
N ALA A 273 40.32 128.98 7.51
CA ALA A 273 40.23 129.77 8.73
C ALA A 273 41.60 129.97 9.41
N ALA A 274 42.47 128.95 9.42
CA ALA A 274 43.83 129.05 9.95
C ALA A 274 44.69 130.02 9.13
N ILE A 275 44.56 130.00 7.79
CA ILE A 275 45.22 130.93 6.88
C ILE A 275 44.75 132.37 7.16
N GLU A 276 43.45 132.60 7.25
CA GLU A 276 42.90 133.95 7.47
C GLU A 276 43.22 134.47 8.90
N ALA A 277 43.25 133.58 9.89
CA ALA A 277 43.70 133.90 11.25
C ALA A 277 45.19 134.26 11.31
N ALA A 278 46.05 133.57 10.55
CA ALA A 278 47.46 133.95 10.39
C ALA A 278 47.62 135.31 9.70
N ARG A 279 46.72 135.63 8.77
CA ARG A 279 46.69 136.91 8.03
C ARG A 279 46.29 138.10 8.90
N ALA A 280 45.45 137.90 9.91
CA ALA A 280 45.03 138.91 10.89
C ALA A 280 46.09 139.24 11.97
N GLY A 281 47.27 138.58 11.94
CA GLY A 281 48.38 138.85 12.84
C GLY A 281 48.07 138.57 14.31
N GLU A 282 48.49 139.47 15.22
CA GLU A 282 48.33 139.29 16.68
C GLU A 282 46.85 139.23 17.12
N GLN A 283 45.91 139.82 16.37
CA GLN A 283 44.47 139.78 16.67
C GLN A 283 43.82 138.42 16.31
N GLY A 284 44.44 137.64 15.43
CA GLY A 284 43.93 136.35 14.96
C GLY A 284 44.47 135.13 15.72
N ARG A 285 45.39 135.33 16.68
CA ARG A 285 46.11 134.24 17.38
C ARG A 285 45.18 133.22 18.05
N GLY A 286 44.13 133.69 18.73
CA GLY A 286 43.15 132.80 19.36
C GLY A 286 42.33 131.99 18.35
N PHE A 287 41.97 132.60 17.22
CA PHE A 287 41.26 131.93 16.13
C PHE A 287 42.13 130.93 15.39
N ALA A 288 43.43 131.20 15.21
CA ALA A 288 44.36 130.28 14.57
C ALA A 288 44.52 128.97 15.35
N VAL A 289 44.57 129.04 16.68
CA VAL A 289 44.64 127.85 17.55
C VAL A 289 43.36 127.01 17.44
N VAL A 290 42.18 127.66 17.45
CA VAL A 290 40.90 126.95 17.29
C VAL A 290 40.80 126.32 15.91
N ALA A 291 41.21 127.04 14.85
CA ALA A 291 41.18 126.52 13.48
C ALA A 291 42.10 125.30 13.30
N GLU A 292 43.30 125.31 13.87
CA GLU A 292 44.21 124.16 13.84
C GLU A 292 43.66 122.96 14.63
N GLU A 293 43.00 123.20 15.78
CA GLU A 293 42.36 122.12 16.54
C GLU A 293 41.16 121.52 15.78
N VAL A 294 40.34 122.34 15.11
CA VAL A 294 39.26 121.86 14.26
C VAL A 294 39.81 121.08 13.06
N ARG A 295 40.92 121.53 12.45
CA ARG A 295 41.60 120.82 11.36
C ARG A 295 42.04 119.43 11.81
N LYS A 296 42.66 119.34 12.98
CA LYS A 296 43.11 118.08 13.57
C LYS A 296 41.94 117.14 13.91
N LEU A 297 40.85 117.66 14.45
CA LEU A 297 39.62 116.88 14.71
C LEU A 297 38.99 116.37 13.40
N ALA A 298 39.02 117.16 12.34
CA ALA A 298 38.53 116.76 11.02
C ALA A 298 39.40 115.64 10.41
N GLU A 299 40.72 115.77 10.47
CA GLU A 299 41.66 114.71 10.04
C GLU A 299 41.46 113.42 10.86
N GLN A 300 41.33 113.52 12.19
CA GLN A 300 41.01 112.38 13.05
C GLN A 300 39.67 111.73 12.71
N SER A 301 38.65 112.52 12.36
CA SER A 301 37.34 111.99 11.95
C SER A 301 37.41 111.24 10.62
N SER A 302 38.18 111.75 9.66
CA SER A 302 38.41 111.10 8.37
C SER A 302 39.14 109.76 8.53
N VAL A 303 40.20 109.72 9.35
CA VAL A 303 40.92 108.48 9.68
C VAL A 303 40.01 107.48 10.38
N ALA A 304 39.24 107.91 11.38
CA ALA A 304 38.31 107.04 12.09
C ALA A 304 37.21 106.48 11.16
N ALA A 305 36.67 107.30 10.24
CA ALA A 305 35.71 106.83 9.24
C ALA A 305 36.34 105.79 8.28
N GLY A 306 37.60 105.98 7.91
CA GLY A 306 38.38 105.01 7.14
C GLY A 306 38.54 103.67 7.86
N ASP A 307 38.90 103.69 9.15
CA ASP A 307 39.04 102.49 9.97
C ASP A 307 37.70 101.73 10.09
N ILE A 308 36.59 102.44 10.30
CA ILE A 308 35.26 101.81 10.34
C ILE A 308 34.89 101.24 8.96
N THR A 309 35.27 101.89 7.86
CA THR A 309 35.03 101.38 6.49
C THR A 309 35.70 100.01 6.28
N VAL A 310 36.93 99.84 6.77
CA VAL A 310 37.63 98.54 6.71
C VAL A 310 36.86 97.48 7.51
N ILE A 311 36.39 97.80 8.71
CA ILE A 311 35.59 96.88 9.53
C ILE A 311 34.28 96.51 8.83
N VAL A 312 33.58 97.47 8.24
CA VAL A 312 32.30 97.23 7.54
C VAL A 312 32.50 96.33 6.32
N ARG A 313 33.58 96.53 5.56
CA ARG A 313 33.94 95.62 4.45
C ARG A 313 34.23 94.20 4.93
N GLN A 314 34.96 94.05 6.03
CA GLN A 314 35.21 92.74 6.63
C GLN A 314 33.89 92.05 7.03
N VAL A 315 32.95 92.79 7.63
CA VAL A 315 31.61 92.26 7.97
C VAL A 315 30.83 91.87 6.72
N ASP A 316 30.93 92.63 5.62
CA ASP A 316 30.27 92.29 4.35
C ASP A 316 30.83 90.98 3.76
N GLU A 317 32.16 90.83 3.70
CA GLU A 317 32.83 89.62 3.25
C GLU A 317 32.47 88.40 4.12
N ASP A 318 32.48 88.56 5.45
CA ASP A 318 32.10 87.51 6.40
C ASP A 318 30.63 87.08 6.22
N THR A 319 29.74 88.05 6.00
CA THR A 319 28.32 87.81 5.75
C THR A 319 28.10 87.07 4.43
N ALA A 320 28.85 87.43 3.38
CA ALA A 320 28.78 86.74 2.09
C ALA A 320 29.23 85.27 2.20
N ARG A 321 30.36 85.01 2.89
CA ARG A 321 30.84 83.64 3.16
C ARG A 321 29.83 82.84 3.98
N ALA A 322 29.22 83.44 4.99
CA ALA A 322 28.19 82.78 5.79
C ALA A 322 26.94 82.44 4.95
N SER A 323 26.52 83.32 4.04
CA SER A 323 25.40 83.08 3.13
C SER A 323 25.67 81.90 2.17
N GLU A 324 26.88 81.82 1.60
CA GLU A 324 27.30 80.69 0.76
C GLU A 324 27.29 79.36 1.54
N ALA A 325 27.82 79.37 2.77
CA ALA A 325 27.78 78.20 3.64
C ALA A 325 26.33 77.75 3.92
N MET A 326 25.40 78.68 4.14
CA MET A 326 23.99 78.36 4.37
C MET A 326 23.31 77.76 3.12
N GLN A 327 23.61 78.25 1.92
CA GLN A 327 23.12 77.61 0.69
C GLN A 327 23.62 76.17 0.53
N LYS A 328 24.85 75.89 0.96
CA LYS A 328 25.36 74.52 1.00
C LYS A 328 24.59 73.65 1.98
N VAL A 329 24.23 74.18 3.16
CA VAL A 329 23.40 73.46 4.15
C VAL A 329 22.03 73.12 3.57
N VAL A 330 21.35 74.05 2.89
CA VAL A 330 20.03 73.78 2.26
C VAL A 330 20.10 72.57 1.32
N ARG A 331 21.15 72.49 0.49
CA ARG A 331 21.35 71.37 -0.43
C ARG A 331 21.55 70.04 0.30
N LEU A 332 22.38 70.04 1.35
CA LEU A 332 22.65 68.85 2.16
C LEU A 332 21.40 68.37 2.91
N VAL A 333 20.57 69.29 3.40
CA VAL A 333 19.28 68.97 4.03
C VAL A 333 18.34 68.34 3.02
N GLY A 334 18.23 68.90 1.80
CA GLY A 334 17.43 68.31 0.73
C GLY A 334 17.87 66.89 0.35
N GLU A 335 19.17 66.65 0.22
CA GLU A 335 19.73 65.30 0.03
C GLU A 335 19.43 64.37 1.22
N GLY A 336 19.47 64.89 2.45
CA GLY A 336 19.13 64.18 3.67
C GLY A 336 17.68 63.72 3.69
N VAL A 337 16.74 64.61 3.37
CA VAL A 337 15.31 64.30 3.22
C VAL A 337 15.10 63.19 2.19
N GLY A 338 15.76 63.28 1.03
CA GLY A 338 15.64 62.27 -0.02
C GLY A 338 16.14 60.88 0.41
N LYS A 339 17.30 60.81 1.08
CA LYS A 339 17.87 59.55 1.59
C LYS A 339 17.03 58.95 2.71
N SER A 340 16.56 59.78 3.65
CA SER A 340 15.68 59.33 4.73
C SER A 340 14.33 58.86 4.18
N GLY A 341 13.75 59.56 3.21
CA GLY A 341 12.52 59.12 2.54
C GLY A 341 12.67 57.72 1.93
N LEU A 342 13.76 57.49 1.18
CA LEU A 342 14.06 56.17 0.61
C LEU A 342 14.22 55.10 1.69
N ALA A 343 14.86 55.40 2.82
CA ALA A 343 14.97 54.47 3.94
C ALA A 343 13.59 54.13 4.55
N GLY A 344 12.69 55.11 4.62
CA GLY A 344 11.31 54.94 5.05
C GLY A 344 10.54 54.00 4.13
N ASP A 345 10.60 54.21 2.81
CA ASP A 345 9.96 53.34 1.82
C ASP A 345 10.44 51.89 1.95
N ARG A 346 11.74 51.68 2.17
CA ARG A 346 12.31 50.32 2.37
C ARG A 346 11.83 49.65 3.65
N LEU A 347 11.62 50.41 4.72
CA LEU A 347 11.08 49.87 5.97
C LEU A 347 9.59 49.49 5.80
N GLU A 348 8.82 50.27 5.04
CA GLU A 348 7.45 49.93 4.70
C GLU A 348 7.36 48.65 3.85
N ASP A 349 8.24 48.49 2.86
CA ASP A 349 8.37 47.25 2.09
C ASP A 349 8.69 46.06 3.00
N ILE A 350 9.62 46.21 3.96
CA ILE A 350 9.95 45.17 4.95
C ILE A 350 8.72 44.79 5.78
N VAL A 351 7.93 45.75 6.25
CA VAL A 351 6.68 45.47 6.99
C VAL A 351 5.71 44.63 6.15
N ARG A 352 5.59 44.94 4.84
CA ARG A 352 4.74 44.17 3.92
C ARG A 352 5.23 42.73 3.73
N GLU A 353 6.53 42.54 3.52
CA GLU A 353 7.14 41.21 3.37
C GLU A 353 7.00 40.37 4.65
N ILE A 354 7.11 41.00 5.83
CA ILE A 354 6.88 40.32 7.10
C ILE A 354 5.42 39.88 7.25
N ALA A 355 4.45 40.66 6.74
CA ALA A 355 3.04 40.27 6.75
C ALA A 355 2.78 39.04 5.87
N ILE A 356 3.41 38.97 4.68
CA ILE A 356 3.36 37.79 3.80
C ILE A 356 3.98 36.58 4.51
N THR A 357 5.15 36.76 5.12
CA THR A 357 5.83 35.71 5.89
C THR A 357 4.95 35.18 7.04
N ALA A 358 4.27 36.07 7.76
CA ALA A 358 3.35 35.68 8.82
C ALA A 358 2.18 34.84 8.29
N GLN A 359 1.64 35.16 7.12
CA GLN A 359 0.60 34.35 6.48
C GLN A 359 1.12 32.95 6.10
N MET A 360 2.32 32.87 5.51
CA MET A 360 2.94 31.59 5.17
C MET A 360 3.14 30.70 6.41
N ILE A 361 3.47 31.29 7.57
CA ILE A 361 3.60 30.55 8.82
C ILE A 361 2.24 30.03 9.32
N GLN A 362 1.14 30.77 9.10
CA GLN A 362 -0.20 30.29 9.40
C GLN A 362 -0.60 29.10 8.53
N ASP A 363 -0.36 29.18 7.22
CA ASP A 363 -0.64 28.08 6.28
C ASP A 363 0.21 26.84 6.60
N MET A 364 1.47 27.05 7.00
CA MET A 364 2.34 25.99 7.48
C MET A 364 1.78 25.34 8.75
N SER A 365 1.22 26.13 9.66
CA SER A 365 0.63 25.61 10.91
C SER A 365 -0.59 24.73 10.63
N ALA A 366 -1.43 25.10 9.66
CA ALA A 366 -2.52 24.25 9.19
C ALA A 366 -2.01 22.94 8.56
N SER A 367 -0.93 23.02 7.77
CA SER A 367 -0.31 21.85 7.14
C SER A 367 0.33 20.89 8.15
N ILE A 368 0.93 21.43 9.22
CA ILE A 368 1.47 20.66 10.34
C ILE A 368 0.35 19.87 11.03
N GLU A 369 -0.81 20.50 11.30
CA GLU A 369 -1.93 19.83 11.94
C GLU A 369 -2.55 18.73 11.05
N GLN A 370 -2.67 18.99 9.74
CA GLN A 370 -3.07 17.96 8.79
C GLN A 370 -2.08 16.79 8.77
N THR A 371 -0.79 17.07 8.77
CA THR A 371 0.26 16.04 8.80
C THR A 371 0.19 15.23 10.09
N ARG A 372 -0.04 15.88 11.23
CA ARG A 372 -0.24 15.23 12.53
C ARG A 372 -1.38 14.21 12.48
N ASN A 373 -2.54 14.61 11.94
CA ASN A 373 -3.70 13.73 11.81
C ASN A 373 -3.40 12.54 10.89
N SER A 374 -2.74 12.78 9.75
CA SER A 374 -2.30 11.71 8.84
C SER A 374 -1.34 10.73 9.51
N THR A 375 -0.40 11.20 10.32
CA THR A 375 0.52 10.34 11.08
C THR A 375 -0.23 9.45 12.07
N VAL A 376 -1.23 10.00 12.78
CA VAL A 376 -2.09 9.22 13.68
C VAL A 376 -2.88 8.17 12.92
N SER A 377 -3.48 8.51 11.78
CA SER A 377 -4.19 7.54 10.93
C SER A 377 -3.26 6.46 10.37
N MET A 378 -2.03 6.81 10.02
CA MET A 378 -1.01 5.87 9.54
C MET A 378 -0.61 4.87 10.63
N ALA A 379 -0.40 5.33 11.86
CA ALA A 379 -0.13 4.45 13.00
C ALA A 379 -1.28 3.47 13.26
N ALA A 380 -2.53 3.95 13.21
CA ALA A 380 -3.72 3.11 13.37
C ALA A 380 -3.85 2.07 12.23
N ALA A 381 -3.62 2.48 10.98
CA ALA A 381 -3.63 1.57 9.83
C ALA A 381 -2.52 0.52 9.93
N SER A 382 -1.33 0.91 10.41
CA SER A 382 -0.21 -0.01 10.66
C SER A 382 -0.59 -1.07 11.69
N GLN A 383 -1.22 -0.69 12.80
CA GLN A 383 -1.72 -1.63 13.81
C GLN A 383 -2.77 -2.59 13.25
N GLN A 384 -3.74 -2.08 12.48
CA GLN A 384 -4.77 -2.91 11.85
C GLN A 384 -4.16 -3.90 10.86
N THR A 385 -3.18 -3.46 10.07
CA THR A 385 -2.50 -4.33 9.10
C THR A 385 -1.67 -5.40 9.82
N SER A 386 -1.04 -5.06 10.95
CA SER A 386 -0.32 -6.03 11.79
C SER A 386 -1.25 -7.17 12.26
N ALA A 387 -2.43 -6.81 12.76
CA ALA A 387 -3.44 -7.80 13.18
C ALA A 387 -3.92 -8.68 12.01
N ALA A 388 -4.13 -8.08 10.84
CA ALA A 388 -4.50 -8.83 9.64
C ALA A 388 -3.41 -9.81 9.20
N ILE A 389 -2.13 -9.43 9.33
CA ILE A 389 -1.00 -10.32 8.99
C ILE A 389 -0.87 -11.49 9.98
N GLU A 390 -1.17 -11.29 11.26
CA GLU A 390 -1.26 -12.39 12.22
C GLU A 390 -2.34 -13.42 11.82
N GLU A 391 -3.51 -12.95 11.35
CA GLU A 391 -4.59 -13.81 10.86
C GLU A 391 -4.20 -14.57 9.57
N VAL A 392 -3.54 -13.89 8.63
CA VAL A 392 -3.04 -14.52 7.40
C VAL A 392 -1.99 -15.58 7.72
N THR A 393 -1.08 -15.30 8.65
CA THR A 393 -0.05 -16.25 9.10
C THR A 393 -0.70 -17.49 9.72
N GLY A 394 -1.71 -17.30 10.58
CA GLY A 394 -2.48 -18.41 11.15
C GLY A 394 -3.20 -19.24 10.08
N SER A 395 -3.77 -18.57 9.07
CA SER A 395 -4.44 -19.23 7.95
C SER A 395 -3.44 -20.04 7.10
N ALA A 396 -2.25 -19.50 6.83
CA ALA A 396 -1.18 -20.19 6.13
C ALA A 396 -0.76 -21.48 6.86
N GLN A 397 -0.58 -21.41 8.19
CA GLN A 397 -0.26 -22.59 9.01
C GLN A 397 -1.37 -23.65 8.94
N GLN A 398 -2.63 -23.23 8.94
CA GLN A 398 -3.77 -24.15 8.83
C GLN A 398 -3.82 -24.83 7.45
N LEU A 399 -3.55 -24.09 6.37
CA LEU A 399 -3.43 -24.65 5.02
C LEU A 399 -2.29 -25.67 4.92
N ALA A 400 -1.12 -25.34 5.48
CA ALA A 400 0.03 -26.25 5.53
C ALA A 400 -0.32 -27.56 6.25
N LYS A 401 -1.05 -27.46 7.37
CA LYS A 401 -1.54 -28.62 8.11
C LYS A 401 -2.50 -29.48 7.27
N MET A 402 -3.49 -28.88 6.61
CA MET A 402 -4.42 -29.61 5.75
C MET A 402 -3.72 -30.31 4.58
N ALA A 403 -2.73 -29.66 3.97
CA ALA A 403 -1.89 -30.27 2.94
C ALA A 403 -1.14 -31.51 3.48
N GLY A 404 -0.60 -31.42 4.70
CA GLY A 404 0.01 -32.55 5.40
C GLY A 404 -0.96 -33.71 5.63
N GLU A 405 -2.18 -33.41 6.10
CA GLU A 405 -3.24 -34.41 6.33
C GLU A 405 -3.67 -35.11 5.03
N PHE A 406 -3.80 -34.38 3.92
CA PHE A 406 -4.09 -34.97 2.61
C PHE A 406 -2.94 -35.84 2.10
N LYS A 407 -1.68 -35.42 2.31
CA LYS A 407 -0.51 -36.22 1.96
C LYS A 407 -0.48 -37.54 2.74
N GLU A 408 -0.81 -37.51 4.04
CA GLU A 408 -0.89 -38.71 4.87
C GLU A 408 -2.07 -39.62 4.46
N LEU A 409 -3.24 -39.05 4.18
CA LEU A 409 -4.41 -39.79 3.74
C LEU A 409 -4.17 -40.51 2.40
N THR A 410 -3.55 -39.82 1.44
CA THR A 410 -3.25 -40.37 0.12
C THR A 410 -2.05 -41.32 0.11
N ALA A 411 -1.14 -41.23 1.09
CA ALA A 411 -0.01 -42.15 1.26
C ALA A 411 -0.46 -43.59 1.60
N ARG A 412 -1.66 -43.76 2.17
CA ARG A 412 -2.27 -45.08 2.39
C ARG A 412 -2.65 -45.81 1.11
N TYR A 413 -2.74 -45.09 -0.01
CA TYR A 413 -3.09 -45.63 -1.32
C TYR A 413 -1.87 -45.68 -2.24
N THR A 414 -1.60 -46.86 -2.81
CA THR A 414 -0.60 -47.10 -3.84
C THR A 414 -1.26 -46.97 -5.21
N VAL A 415 -0.77 -46.06 -6.05
CA VAL A 415 -1.49 -45.54 -7.23
C VAL A 415 -0.63 -45.58 -8.48
#